data_AF-A0A832G6S9-F1
#
_entry.id   AF-A0A832G6S9-F1
#
_cell.length_a   1.000
_cell.length_b   1.000
_cell.length_c   1.000
_cell.angle_alpha   90.00
_cell.angle_beta   90.00
_cell.angle_gamma   90.00
#
_symmetry.space_group_name_H-M   'P 1'
#
loop_
_entity.id
_entity.type
_entity.pdbx_description
1 polymer ?
#
loop_
_entity_poly.entity_id
_entity_poly.type
_entity_poly.pdbx_seq_one_letter_code
_entity_poly.pdbx_strand_id
1 'polypeptide(L)'
;MNSEAVMTRLFDKLNDLKSIFLYSEKLIPVIQSLIDFMRDTIPLLENINHSITDSAAKIPKVSHQINNVTNATELATNEILDLVDKMLNETQHSESMLERLLELEQEKAELIREVAMESNSPRAAELLQKYDEKYDNTARLEVILGVVKNIKEYANNITISLQVQDITAQQLAAVNHLIDSVQKKLGSLIHDIEKTQLKSADDLHIPFEESMTFDPNARYQNGFSSQQMVDDVMSKKISPTTQEEIDKLFHKE
;
A
#
# COMPACT_ATOMS: atom_id res chain seq x y z
N MET A 1 22.57 -4.22 96.19
CA MET A 1 21.35 -4.26 95.37
C MET A 1 21.64 -3.57 94.04
N ASN A 2 21.97 -4.32 92.98
CA ASN A 2 22.04 -3.78 91.60
C ASN A 2 22.18 -4.87 90.50
N SER A 3 22.48 -6.12 90.88
CA SER A 3 22.64 -7.23 89.90
C SER A 3 21.33 -7.68 89.24
N GLU A 4 20.21 -7.54 89.96
CA GLU A 4 18.90 -7.99 89.48
C GLU A 4 18.36 -7.08 88.37
N ALA A 5 18.49 -5.75 88.52
CA ALA A 5 18.10 -4.77 87.50
C ALA A 5 18.97 -4.84 86.22
N VAL A 6 20.25 -5.19 86.36
CA VAL A 6 21.17 -5.40 85.22
C VAL A 6 20.80 -6.69 84.47
N MET A 7 20.49 -7.77 85.18
CA MET A 7 20.02 -9.02 84.56
C MET A 7 18.69 -8.85 83.83
N THR A 8 17.73 -8.10 84.40
CA THR A 8 16.45 -7.82 83.72
C THR A 8 16.65 -7.04 82.42
N ARG A 9 17.49 -6.00 82.41
CA ARG A 9 17.80 -5.26 81.16
C ARG A 9 18.51 -6.12 80.12
N LEU A 10 19.37 -7.06 80.56
CA LEU A 10 20.07 -7.96 79.65
C LEU A 10 19.09 -8.99 79.05
N PHE A 11 18.12 -9.46 79.83
CA PHE A 11 17.00 -10.27 79.35
C PHE A 11 16.09 -9.51 78.37
N ASP A 12 15.79 -8.24 78.62
CA ASP A 12 15.02 -7.40 77.70
C ASP A 12 15.76 -7.22 76.37
N LYS A 13 17.07 -6.95 76.41
CA LYS A 13 17.92 -6.87 75.20
C LYS A 13 18.00 -8.19 74.43
N LEU A 14 18.03 -9.33 75.14
CA LEU A 14 17.97 -10.66 74.51
C LEU A 14 16.59 -10.94 73.90
N ASN A 15 15.51 -10.45 74.52
CA ASN A 15 14.16 -10.53 73.96
C ASN A 15 13.98 -9.62 72.73
N ASP A 16 14.60 -8.44 72.72
CA ASP A 16 14.67 -7.58 71.54
C ASP A 16 15.42 -8.30 70.40
N LEU A 17 16.57 -8.93 70.69
CA LEU A 17 17.33 -9.71 69.72
C LEU A 17 16.53 -10.91 69.18
N LYS A 18 15.84 -11.64 70.06
CA LYS A 18 14.92 -12.72 69.68
C LYS A 18 13.78 -12.22 68.78
N SER A 19 13.27 -11.02 69.06
CA SER A 19 12.24 -10.39 68.23
C SER A 19 12.76 -10.06 66.83
N ILE A 20 14.00 -9.55 66.71
CA ILE A 20 14.68 -9.35 65.42
C ILE A 20 14.82 -10.68 64.67
N PHE A 21 15.21 -11.76 65.35
CA PHE A 21 15.29 -13.08 64.74
C PHE A 21 13.93 -13.59 64.23
N LEU A 22 12.85 -13.41 65.01
CA LEU A 22 11.48 -13.74 64.59
C LEU A 22 11.01 -12.88 63.39
N TYR A 23 11.46 -11.64 63.29
CA TYR A 23 11.21 -10.79 62.13
C TYR A 23 12.01 -11.27 60.91
N SER A 24 13.28 -11.66 61.08
CA SER A 24 14.10 -12.20 59.99
C SER A 24 13.58 -13.55 59.46
N GLU A 25 13.02 -14.39 60.33
CA GLU A 25 12.34 -15.64 59.95
C GLU A 25 11.12 -15.36 59.06
N LYS A 26 10.41 -14.25 59.28
CA LYS A 26 9.31 -13.80 58.42
C LYS A 26 9.76 -13.14 57.12
N LEU A 27 10.97 -12.60 57.06
CA LEU A 27 11.54 -11.99 55.85
C LEU A 27 12.10 -13.02 54.87
N ILE A 28 12.60 -14.16 55.36
CA ILE A 28 13.15 -15.24 54.51
C ILE A 28 12.14 -15.70 53.43
N PRO A 29 10.86 -16.02 53.74
CA PRO A 29 9.87 -16.38 52.74
C PRO A 29 9.63 -15.30 51.69
N VAL A 30 9.66 -14.02 52.08
CA VAL A 30 9.44 -12.88 51.16
C VAL A 30 10.63 -12.75 50.19
N ILE A 31 11.85 -12.88 50.70
CA ILE A 31 13.06 -12.88 49.86
C ILE A 31 13.04 -14.09 48.92
N GLN A 32 12.64 -15.27 49.41
CA GLN A 32 12.52 -16.47 48.59
C GLN A 32 11.50 -16.28 47.46
N SER A 33 10.31 -15.75 47.77
CA SER A 33 9.30 -15.43 46.74
C SER A 33 9.79 -14.38 45.74
N LEU A 34 10.61 -13.42 46.16
CA LEU A 34 11.23 -12.45 45.24
C LEU A 34 12.28 -13.12 44.34
N ILE A 35 13.09 -14.03 44.89
CA ILE A 35 14.06 -14.81 44.12
C ILE A 35 13.36 -15.71 43.10
N ASP A 36 12.30 -16.41 43.52
CA ASP A 36 11.51 -17.27 42.63
C ASP A 36 10.82 -16.41 41.55
N PHE A 37 10.28 -15.25 41.89
CA PHE A 37 9.73 -14.30 40.93
C PHE A 37 10.77 -13.79 39.92
N MET A 38 11.98 -13.42 40.36
CA MET A 38 13.05 -13.01 39.44
C MET A 38 13.51 -14.18 38.56
N ARG A 39 13.59 -15.40 39.11
CA ARG A 39 13.95 -16.61 38.39
C ARG A 39 12.97 -16.93 37.26
N ASP A 40 11.71 -16.59 37.42
CA ASP A 40 10.68 -16.78 36.39
C ASP A 40 10.57 -15.60 35.42
N THR A 41 10.74 -14.37 35.91
CA THR A 41 10.51 -13.13 35.13
C THR A 41 11.69 -12.76 34.23
N ILE A 42 12.93 -13.00 34.67
CA ILE A 42 14.13 -12.69 33.87
C ILE A 42 14.16 -13.50 32.57
N PRO A 43 13.95 -14.84 32.57
CA PRO A 43 13.91 -15.62 31.33
C PRO A 43 12.76 -15.21 30.40
N LEU A 44 11.62 -14.79 30.93
CA LEU A 44 10.50 -14.27 30.12
C LEU A 44 10.89 -12.98 29.40
N LEU A 45 11.54 -12.05 30.10
CA LEU A 45 12.04 -10.81 29.49
C LEU A 45 13.10 -11.09 28.41
N GLU A 46 13.98 -12.05 28.65
CA GLU A 46 15.01 -12.44 27.69
C GLU A 46 14.41 -13.08 26.43
N ASN A 47 13.41 -13.96 26.58
CA ASN A 47 12.65 -14.53 25.47
C ASN A 47 11.88 -13.47 24.66
N ILE A 48 11.27 -12.49 25.34
CA ILE A 48 10.59 -11.37 24.67
C ILE A 48 11.59 -10.51 23.89
N ASN A 49 12.74 -10.17 24.50
CA ASN A 49 13.77 -9.39 23.83
C ASN A 49 14.30 -10.11 22.58
N HIS A 50 14.56 -11.43 22.68
CA HIS A 50 14.99 -12.22 21.54
C HIS A 50 13.93 -12.29 20.44
N SER A 51 12.66 -12.51 20.80
CA SER A 51 11.54 -12.56 19.85
C SER A 51 11.32 -11.22 19.13
N ILE A 52 11.46 -10.10 19.83
CA ILE A 52 11.36 -8.75 19.25
C ILE A 52 12.55 -8.49 18.32
N THR A 53 13.77 -8.85 18.73
CA THR A 53 14.99 -8.69 17.92
C THR A 53 14.89 -9.49 16.62
N ASP A 54 14.48 -10.76 16.70
CA ASP A 54 14.27 -11.62 15.54
C ASP A 54 13.21 -11.06 14.59
N SER A 55 12.11 -10.53 15.13
CA SER A 55 11.04 -9.92 14.34
C SER A 55 11.50 -8.63 13.66
N ALA A 56 12.22 -7.76 14.39
CA ALA A 56 12.80 -6.54 13.86
C ALA A 56 13.82 -6.82 12.74
N ALA A 57 14.53 -7.94 12.78
CA ALA A 57 15.46 -8.35 11.73
C ALA A 57 14.77 -8.91 10.47
N LYS A 58 13.59 -9.52 10.60
CA LYS A 58 12.83 -10.11 9.47
C LYS A 58 11.95 -9.09 8.74
N ILE A 59 11.42 -8.12 9.47
CA ILE A 59 10.54 -7.06 8.95
C ILE A 59 11.12 -6.34 7.70
N PRO A 60 12.38 -5.88 7.69
CA PRO A 60 12.95 -5.20 6.52
C PRO A 60 13.02 -6.09 5.28
N LYS A 61 13.26 -7.39 5.46
CA LYS A 61 13.28 -8.35 4.35
C LYS A 61 11.90 -8.48 3.70
N VAL A 62 10.85 -8.51 4.51
CA VAL A 62 9.46 -8.55 4.03
C VAL A 62 9.11 -7.27 3.29
N SER A 63 9.46 -6.10 3.83
CA SER A 63 9.23 -4.81 3.16
C SER A 63 9.93 -4.75 1.79
N HIS A 64 11.20 -5.18 1.72
CA HIS A 64 11.92 -5.23 0.47
C HIS A 64 11.30 -6.24 -0.52
N GLN A 65 10.85 -7.39 -0.04
CA GLN A 65 10.19 -8.40 -0.87
C GLN A 65 8.87 -7.89 -1.43
N ILE A 66 8.08 -7.14 -0.65
CA ILE A 66 6.87 -6.47 -1.11
C ILE A 66 7.22 -5.48 -2.23
N ASN A 67 8.20 -4.61 -2.04
CA ASN A 67 8.62 -3.67 -3.08
C ASN A 67 9.04 -4.37 -4.38
N ASN A 68 9.80 -5.47 -4.28
CA ASN A 68 10.24 -6.22 -5.46
C ASN A 68 9.04 -6.84 -6.20
N VAL A 69 8.08 -7.41 -5.46
CA VAL A 69 6.86 -7.98 -6.05
C VAL A 69 6.00 -6.88 -6.69
N THR A 70 5.85 -5.72 -6.04
CA THR A 70 5.14 -4.57 -6.62
C THR A 70 5.78 -4.14 -7.93
N ASN A 71 7.10 -3.92 -7.96
CA ASN A 71 7.82 -3.50 -9.16
C ASN A 71 7.71 -4.54 -10.29
N ALA A 72 7.85 -5.83 -9.96
CA ALA A 72 7.70 -6.91 -10.95
C ALA A 72 6.27 -6.99 -11.50
N THR A 73 5.27 -6.73 -10.66
CA THR A 73 3.86 -6.69 -11.08
C THR A 73 3.59 -5.50 -11.99
N GLU A 74 4.11 -4.31 -11.66
CA GLU A 74 4.01 -3.12 -12.50
C GLU A 74 4.65 -3.34 -13.87
N LEU A 75 5.85 -3.93 -13.91
CA LEU A 75 6.55 -4.26 -15.16
C LEU A 75 5.76 -5.26 -16.00
N ALA A 76 5.27 -6.35 -15.40
CA ALA A 76 4.46 -7.34 -16.10
C ALA A 76 3.15 -6.73 -16.64
N THR A 77 2.54 -5.80 -15.90
CA THR A 77 1.32 -5.10 -16.35
C THR A 77 1.59 -4.17 -17.52
N ASN A 78 2.70 -3.44 -17.51
CA ASN A 78 3.12 -2.65 -18.68
C ASN A 78 3.33 -3.55 -19.90
N GLU A 79 3.98 -4.70 -19.73
CA GLU A 79 4.14 -5.68 -20.83
C GLU A 79 2.79 -6.21 -21.34
N ILE A 80 1.83 -6.47 -20.44
CA ILE A 80 0.47 -6.87 -20.84
C ILE A 80 -0.23 -5.75 -21.60
N LEU A 81 -0.13 -4.50 -21.15
CA LEU A 81 -0.72 -3.35 -21.83
C LEU A 81 -0.13 -3.14 -23.23
N ASP A 82 1.19 -3.28 -23.38
CA ASP A 82 1.85 -3.23 -24.70
C ASP A 82 1.33 -4.32 -25.65
N LEU A 83 1.07 -5.53 -25.14
CA LEU A 83 0.49 -6.62 -25.91
C LEU A 83 -0.98 -6.36 -26.26
N VAL A 84 -1.74 -5.76 -25.35
CA VAL A 84 -3.13 -5.35 -25.58
C VAL A 84 -3.20 -4.26 -26.66
N ASP A 85 -2.31 -3.28 -26.64
CA ASP A 85 -2.24 -2.23 -27.65
C ASP A 85 -1.92 -2.80 -29.04
N LYS A 86 -0.97 -3.73 -29.13
CA LYS A 86 -0.70 -4.47 -30.37
C LYS A 86 -1.93 -5.24 -30.83
N MET A 87 -2.61 -5.93 -29.91
CA MET A 87 -3.84 -6.68 -30.21
C MET A 87 -4.94 -5.76 -30.73
N LEU A 88 -5.13 -4.59 -30.14
CA LEU A 88 -6.12 -3.61 -30.58
C LEU A 88 -5.82 -3.10 -31.99
N ASN A 89 -4.54 -2.80 -32.29
CA ASN A 89 -4.13 -2.36 -33.62
C ASN A 89 -4.34 -3.44 -34.70
N GLU A 90 -3.92 -4.68 -34.44
CA GLU A 90 -4.13 -5.81 -35.36
C GLU A 90 -5.62 -6.14 -35.54
N THR A 91 -6.41 -6.02 -34.47
CA THR A 91 -7.86 -6.22 -34.48
C THR A 91 -8.55 -5.12 -35.29
N GLN A 92 -8.14 -3.86 -35.13
CA GLN A 92 -8.64 -2.73 -35.91
C GLN A 92 -8.32 -2.88 -37.40
N HIS A 93 -7.11 -3.33 -37.72
CA HIS A 93 -6.73 -3.61 -39.10
C HIS A 93 -7.59 -4.74 -39.70
N SER A 94 -7.79 -5.83 -38.95
CA SER A 94 -8.64 -6.95 -39.35
C SER A 94 -10.11 -6.53 -39.53
N GLU A 95 -10.63 -5.68 -38.64
CA GLU A 95 -11.98 -5.10 -38.73
C GLU A 95 -12.14 -4.34 -40.06
N SER A 96 -11.22 -3.42 -40.37
CA SER A 96 -11.25 -2.65 -41.62
C SER A 96 -11.10 -3.52 -42.88
N MET A 97 -10.28 -4.57 -42.84
CA MET A 97 -10.18 -5.52 -43.96
C MET A 97 -11.48 -6.30 -44.17
N LEU A 98 -12.14 -6.73 -43.09
CA LEU A 98 -13.41 -7.45 -43.15
C LEU A 98 -14.56 -6.56 -43.62
N GLU A 99 -14.60 -5.30 -43.16
CA GLU A 99 -15.56 -4.31 -43.64
C GLU A 99 -15.40 -4.07 -45.14
N ARG A 100 -14.16 -3.93 -45.63
CA ARG A 100 -13.91 -3.79 -47.06
C ARG A 100 -14.29 -5.04 -47.86
N LEU A 101 -14.05 -6.24 -47.32
CA LEU A 101 -14.48 -7.49 -47.96
C LEU A 101 -16.00 -7.61 -48.01
N LEU A 102 -16.71 -7.15 -46.98
CA LEU A 102 -18.16 -7.13 -46.94
C LEU A 102 -18.73 -6.18 -48.01
N GLU A 103 -18.17 -4.98 -48.14
CA GLU A 103 -18.53 -4.04 -49.22
C GLU A 103 -18.32 -4.66 -50.60
N LEU A 104 -17.16 -5.27 -50.85
CA LEU A 104 -16.85 -5.91 -52.13
C LEU A 104 -17.80 -7.09 -52.44
N GLU A 105 -18.20 -7.86 -51.43
CA GLU A 105 -19.15 -8.96 -51.59
C GLU A 105 -20.55 -8.43 -51.96
N GLN A 106 -20.97 -7.32 -51.35
CA GLN A 106 -22.23 -6.64 -51.67
C GLN A 106 -22.20 -6.03 -53.08
N GLU A 107 -21.13 -5.32 -53.46
CA GLU A 107 -20.94 -4.78 -54.81
C GLU A 107 -20.97 -5.90 -55.87
N LYS A 108 -20.30 -7.02 -55.60
CA LYS A 108 -20.30 -8.20 -56.49
C LYS A 108 -21.71 -8.78 -56.61
N ALA A 109 -22.46 -8.92 -55.51
CA ALA A 109 -23.82 -9.44 -55.54
C ALA A 109 -24.75 -8.54 -56.38
N GLU A 110 -24.60 -7.22 -56.28
CA GLU A 110 -25.40 -6.26 -57.04
C GLU A 110 -25.07 -6.31 -58.54
N LEU A 111 -23.79 -6.34 -58.92
CA LEU A 111 -23.37 -6.47 -60.32
C LEU A 111 -23.89 -7.77 -60.95
N ILE A 112 -23.85 -8.88 -60.22
CA ILE A 112 -24.37 -10.17 -60.69
C ILE A 112 -25.89 -10.10 -60.89
N ARG A 113 -26.61 -9.41 -60.01
CA ARG A 113 -28.05 -9.16 -60.16
C ARG A 113 -28.37 -8.30 -61.38
N GLU A 114 -27.62 -7.22 -61.59
CA GLU A 114 -27.79 -6.33 -62.73
C GLU A 114 -27.61 -7.08 -64.07
N VAL A 115 -26.53 -7.86 -64.20
CA VAL A 115 -26.25 -8.69 -65.39
C VAL A 115 -27.35 -9.74 -65.64
N ALA A 116 -27.90 -10.32 -64.57
CA ALA A 116 -29.00 -11.29 -64.69
C ALA A 116 -30.31 -10.61 -65.15
N MET A 117 -30.59 -9.39 -64.69
CA MET A 117 -31.74 -8.61 -65.12
C MET A 117 -31.63 -8.15 -66.57
N GLU A 118 -30.46 -7.67 -67.00
CA GLU A 118 -30.23 -7.25 -68.39
C GLU A 118 -30.33 -8.42 -69.39
N SER A 119 -29.93 -9.63 -68.99
CA SER A 119 -30.01 -10.82 -69.85
C SER A 119 -31.44 -11.29 -70.14
N ASN A 120 -32.42 -10.88 -69.32
CA ASN A 120 -33.86 -11.17 -69.46
C ASN A 120 -34.21 -12.65 -69.77
N SER A 121 -33.38 -13.59 -69.29
CA SER A 121 -33.45 -15.02 -69.58
C SER A 121 -33.89 -15.81 -68.35
N PRO A 122 -34.83 -16.77 -68.47
CA PRO A 122 -35.24 -17.63 -67.35
C PRO A 122 -34.07 -18.41 -66.73
N ARG A 123 -33.05 -18.72 -67.54
CA ARG A 123 -31.86 -19.44 -67.09
C ARG A 123 -30.95 -18.56 -66.22
N ALA A 124 -30.92 -17.25 -66.45
CA ALA A 124 -30.15 -16.31 -65.65
C ALA A 124 -30.73 -16.19 -64.23
N ALA A 125 -32.06 -16.14 -64.10
CA ALA A 125 -32.73 -16.13 -62.79
C ALA A 125 -32.46 -17.41 -61.99
N GLU A 126 -32.47 -18.59 -62.64
CA GLU A 126 -32.17 -19.87 -61.97
C GLU A 126 -30.71 -19.95 -61.49
N LEU A 127 -29.76 -19.39 -62.27
CA LEU A 127 -28.34 -19.32 -61.88
C LEU A 127 -28.11 -18.33 -60.74
N LEU A 128 -28.83 -17.21 -60.72
CA LEU A 128 -28.77 -16.22 -59.65
C LEU A 128 -29.24 -16.82 -58.31
N GLN A 129 -30.35 -17.56 -58.32
CA GLN A 129 -30.85 -18.22 -57.11
C GLN A 129 -29.84 -19.24 -56.55
N LYS A 130 -29.23 -20.06 -57.44
CA LYS A 130 -28.16 -20.98 -57.05
C LYS A 130 -26.91 -20.28 -56.55
N TYR A 131 -26.67 -19.06 -57.03
CA TYR A 131 -25.56 -18.23 -56.56
C TYR A 131 -25.82 -17.73 -55.14
N ASP A 132 -26.98 -17.12 -54.89
CA ASP A 132 -27.36 -16.60 -53.57
C ASP A 132 -27.39 -17.72 -52.51
N GLU A 133 -27.91 -18.91 -52.84
CA GLU A 133 -27.97 -20.03 -51.89
C GLU A 133 -26.59 -20.63 -51.52
N LYS A 134 -25.62 -20.58 -52.42
CA LYS A 134 -24.35 -21.33 -52.27
C LYS A 134 -23.13 -20.44 -52.05
N TYR A 135 -23.13 -19.22 -52.57
CA TYR A 135 -21.97 -18.34 -52.62
C TYR A 135 -22.18 -17.00 -51.92
N ASP A 136 -23.38 -16.71 -51.39
CA ASP A 136 -23.56 -15.55 -50.51
C ASP A 136 -22.77 -15.76 -49.21
N ASN A 137 -21.67 -15.01 -49.07
CA ASN A 137 -20.83 -15.03 -47.88
C ASN A 137 -21.12 -13.88 -46.93
N THR A 138 -22.09 -13.00 -47.23
CA THR A 138 -22.39 -11.78 -46.46
C THR A 138 -22.65 -12.12 -45.00
N ALA A 139 -23.56 -13.06 -44.72
CA ALA A 139 -23.87 -13.48 -43.35
C ALA A 139 -22.67 -14.09 -42.61
N ARG A 140 -21.77 -14.79 -43.31
CA ARG A 140 -20.55 -15.37 -42.70
C ARG A 140 -19.55 -14.27 -42.33
N LEU A 141 -19.37 -13.29 -43.23
CA LEU A 141 -18.49 -12.15 -43.00
C LEU A 141 -19.00 -11.28 -41.84
N GLU A 142 -20.31 -11.05 -41.74
CA GLU A 142 -20.93 -10.33 -40.62
C GLU A 142 -20.67 -11.02 -39.27
N VAL A 143 -20.78 -12.35 -39.21
CA VAL A 143 -20.48 -13.11 -37.99
C VAL A 143 -19.01 -12.96 -37.60
N ILE A 144 -18.08 -13.07 -38.56
CA ILE A 144 -16.64 -12.92 -38.30
C ILE A 144 -16.34 -11.48 -37.84
N LEU A 145 -16.93 -10.48 -38.48
CA LEU A 145 -16.80 -9.08 -38.09
C LEU A 145 -17.30 -8.86 -36.66
N GLY A 146 -18.42 -9.49 -36.27
CA GLY A 146 -18.92 -9.47 -34.91
C GLY A 146 -17.94 -10.07 -33.90
N VAL A 147 -17.28 -11.18 -34.23
CA VAL A 147 -16.25 -11.79 -33.37
C VAL A 147 -15.05 -10.86 -33.19
N VAL A 148 -14.57 -10.22 -34.26
CA VAL A 148 -13.46 -9.26 -34.21
C VAL A 148 -13.82 -8.04 -33.35
N LYS A 149 -15.06 -7.52 -33.47
CA LYS A 149 -15.56 -6.44 -32.62
C LYS A 149 -15.60 -6.83 -31.14
N ASN A 150 -16.01 -8.06 -30.82
CA ASN A 150 -15.99 -8.57 -29.46
C ASN A 150 -14.57 -8.69 -28.90
N ILE A 151 -13.59 -9.14 -29.71
CA ILE A 151 -12.17 -9.20 -29.30
C ILE A 151 -11.66 -7.81 -28.91
N LYS A 152 -12.00 -6.78 -29.67
CA LYS A 152 -11.66 -5.38 -29.37
C LYS A 152 -12.28 -4.92 -28.05
N GLU A 153 -13.54 -5.27 -27.79
CA GLU A 153 -14.20 -4.96 -26.52
C GLU A 153 -13.53 -5.66 -25.33
N TYR A 154 -13.17 -6.95 -25.48
CA TYR A 154 -12.44 -7.68 -24.44
C TYR A 154 -11.08 -7.08 -24.15
N ALA A 155 -10.33 -6.68 -25.18
CA ALA A 155 -9.05 -5.99 -25.04
C ALA A 155 -9.19 -4.68 -24.24
N ASN A 156 -10.19 -3.86 -24.57
CA ASN A 156 -10.48 -2.63 -23.80
C ASN A 156 -10.84 -2.92 -22.33
N ASN A 157 -11.63 -3.97 -22.08
CA ASN A 157 -11.99 -4.37 -20.72
C ASN A 157 -10.79 -4.85 -19.90
N ILE A 158 -9.81 -5.51 -20.54
CA ILE A 158 -8.54 -5.88 -19.90
C ILE A 158 -7.78 -4.61 -19.49
N THR A 159 -7.65 -3.62 -20.39
CA THR A 159 -7.00 -2.34 -20.08
C THR A 159 -7.63 -1.66 -18.87
N ILE A 160 -8.95 -1.57 -18.82
CA ILE A 160 -9.68 -0.97 -17.67
C ILE A 160 -9.45 -1.79 -16.40
N SER A 161 -9.48 -3.12 -16.49
CA SER A 161 -9.34 -4.00 -15.32
C SER A 161 -7.95 -3.90 -14.69
N LEU A 162 -6.90 -3.73 -15.49
CA LEU A 162 -5.52 -3.59 -15.00
C LEU A 162 -5.28 -2.27 -14.25
N GLN A 163 -6.10 -1.23 -14.48
CA GLN A 163 -5.97 0.07 -13.79
C GLN A 163 -6.18 -0.03 -12.27
N VAL A 164 -6.84 -1.08 -11.76
CA VAL A 164 -6.99 -1.28 -10.31
C VAL A 164 -5.65 -1.53 -9.61
N GLN A 165 -4.60 -1.88 -10.36
CA GLN A 165 -3.28 -2.16 -9.78
C GLN A 165 -2.63 -0.93 -9.15
N ASP A 166 -2.87 0.27 -9.65
CA ASP A 166 -2.34 1.51 -9.06
C ASP A 166 -2.81 1.68 -7.61
N ILE A 167 -4.06 1.29 -7.33
CA ILE A 167 -4.61 1.29 -5.97
C ILE A 167 -3.87 0.24 -5.12
N THR A 168 -3.63 -0.96 -5.65
CA THR A 168 -2.92 -2.00 -4.90
C THR A 168 -1.45 -1.64 -4.61
N ALA A 169 -0.76 -0.98 -5.55
CA ALA A 169 0.60 -0.49 -5.34
C ALA A 169 0.63 0.58 -4.24
N GLN A 170 -0.32 1.53 -4.24
CA GLN A 170 -0.45 2.54 -3.19
C GLN A 170 -0.72 1.91 -1.80
N GLN A 171 -1.60 0.91 -1.72
CA GLN A 171 -1.88 0.20 -0.47
C GLN A 171 -0.64 -0.55 0.04
N LEU A 172 0.11 -1.21 -0.84
CA LEU A 172 1.36 -1.88 -0.47
C LEU A 172 2.44 -0.88 -0.01
N ALA A 173 2.55 0.29 -0.65
CA ALA A 173 3.45 1.35 -0.22
C ALA A 173 3.10 1.87 1.18
N ALA A 174 1.80 2.07 1.47
CA ALA A 174 1.33 2.44 2.80
C ALA A 174 1.66 1.37 3.85
N VAL A 175 1.47 0.09 3.51
CA VAL A 175 1.85 -1.05 4.36
C VAL A 175 3.35 -1.06 4.63
N ASN A 176 4.19 -0.81 3.63
CA ASN A 176 5.65 -0.74 3.81
C ASN A 176 6.07 0.39 4.76
N HIS A 177 5.42 1.56 4.69
CA HIS A 177 5.65 2.64 5.65
C HIS A 177 5.22 2.27 7.08
N LEU A 178 4.11 1.56 7.24
CA LEU A 178 3.69 1.06 8.55
C LEU A 178 4.69 0.03 9.11
N ILE A 179 5.19 -0.85 8.25
CA ILE A 179 6.21 -1.85 8.60
C ILE A 179 7.51 -1.17 9.07
N ASP A 180 7.98 -0.12 8.39
CA ASP A 180 9.14 0.67 8.80
C ASP A 180 8.92 1.38 10.16
N SER A 181 7.73 1.93 10.39
CA SER A 181 7.35 2.53 11.67
C SER A 181 7.37 1.51 12.82
N VAL A 182 6.83 0.30 12.60
CA VAL A 182 6.87 -0.79 13.57
C VAL A 182 8.32 -1.21 13.85
N GLN A 183 9.15 -1.35 12.82
CA GLN A 183 10.57 -1.67 12.98
C GLN A 183 11.28 -0.64 13.86
N LYS A 184 11.12 0.65 13.56
CA LYS A 184 11.74 1.75 14.32
C LYS A 184 11.32 1.71 15.78
N LYS A 185 10.04 1.45 16.05
CA LYS A 185 9.51 1.39 17.41
C LYS A 185 9.97 0.15 18.18
N LEU A 186 10.10 -1.00 17.52
CA LEU A 186 10.69 -2.20 18.14
C LEU A 186 12.18 -2.02 18.42
N GLY A 187 12.91 -1.41 17.48
CA GLY A 187 14.33 -1.08 17.64
C GLY A 187 14.58 -0.10 18.79
N SER A 188 13.75 0.94 18.92
CA SER A 188 13.83 1.85 20.07
C SER A 188 13.53 1.13 21.39
N LEU A 189 12.53 0.23 21.41
CA LEU A 189 12.20 -0.54 22.60
C LEU A 189 13.38 -1.41 23.08
N ILE A 190 14.04 -2.10 22.14
CA ILE A 190 15.24 -2.90 22.46
C ILE A 190 16.34 -1.99 23.00
N HIS A 191 16.60 -0.87 22.34
CA HIS A 191 17.63 0.09 22.78
C HIS A 191 17.33 0.64 24.18
N ASP A 192 16.07 0.95 24.48
CA ASP A 192 15.64 1.44 25.79
C ASP A 192 15.81 0.36 26.88
N ILE A 193 15.48 -0.90 26.59
CA ILE A 193 15.67 -2.02 27.53
C ILE A 193 17.16 -2.23 27.82
N GLU A 194 18.01 -2.24 26.80
CA GLU A 194 19.46 -2.41 26.93
C GLU A 194 20.09 -1.24 27.73
N LYS A 195 19.67 -0.01 27.44
CA LYS A 195 20.14 1.19 28.15
C LYS A 195 19.67 1.23 29.61
N THR A 196 18.51 0.65 29.91
CA THR A 196 17.98 0.54 31.28
C THR A 196 18.75 -0.49 32.11
N GLN A 197 19.28 -1.56 31.49
CA GLN A 197 20.15 -2.52 32.19
C GLN A 197 21.56 -1.97 32.48
N LEU A 198 22.00 -0.93 31.78
CA LEU A 198 23.33 -0.33 31.93
C LEU A 198 23.39 0.90 32.85
N LYS A 199 22.27 1.38 33.36
CA LYS A 199 22.26 2.50 34.32
C LYS A 199 22.40 1.98 35.76
N SER A 200 23.64 1.90 36.22
CA SER A 200 23.94 2.04 37.65
C SER A 200 23.19 3.25 38.21
N ALA A 201 22.67 3.10 39.43
CA ALA A 201 21.60 3.89 40.06
C ALA A 201 21.83 5.40 40.28
N ASP A 202 22.78 6.06 39.61
CA ASP A 202 23.17 7.45 39.91
C ASP A 202 22.75 8.53 38.88
N ASP A 203 22.30 8.19 37.66
CA ASP A 203 22.04 9.21 36.61
C ASP A 203 20.59 9.27 36.12
N LEU A 204 19.68 9.59 37.05
CA LEU A 204 18.33 10.08 36.73
C LEU A 204 18.31 11.62 36.77
N HIS A 205 18.81 12.25 35.70
CA HIS A 205 18.42 13.60 35.35
C HIS A 205 17.54 13.53 34.09
N ILE A 206 16.31 14.03 34.22
CA ILE A 206 15.34 14.12 33.12
C ILE A 206 15.32 15.59 32.68
N PRO A 207 15.89 15.96 31.53
CA PRO A 207 15.52 17.17 30.84
C PRO A 207 14.36 16.86 29.89
N PHE A 208 13.24 17.55 30.12
CA PHE A 208 12.21 17.74 29.10
C PHE A 208 12.77 18.72 28.07
N GLU A 209 12.84 18.34 26.80
CA GLU A 209 13.02 19.29 25.69
C GLU A 209 11.78 19.31 24.79
N GLU A 210 11.18 20.51 24.75
CA GLU A 210 10.18 20.96 23.81
C GLU A 210 10.80 21.10 22.41
N SER A 211 10.45 20.22 21.48
CA SER A 211 10.13 20.61 20.09
C SER A 211 9.57 19.42 19.31
N MET A 212 8.26 19.33 19.20
CA MET A 212 7.60 18.45 18.23
C MET A 212 6.82 19.34 17.26
N THR A 213 7.44 19.67 16.12
CA THR A 213 6.77 20.29 14.95
C THR A 213 6.10 19.22 14.06
N PHE A 214 5.88 18.01 14.58
CA PHE A 214 5.32 16.92 13.81
C PHE A 214 4.22 16.22 14.62
N ASP A 215 2.98 16.32 14.14
CA ASP A 215 1.83 15.61 14.69
C ASP A 215 1.62 14.30 13.91
N PRO A 216 1.92 13.13 14.50
CA PRO A 216 1.73 11.83 13.85
C PRO A 216 0.24 11.44 13.76
N ASN A 217 -0.68 12.21 14.35
CA ASN A 217 -2.12 12.01 14.26
C ASN A 217 -2.79 12.92 13.22
N ALA A 218 -2.02 13.62 12.38
CA ALA A 218 -2.56 14.42 11.29
C ALA A 218 -3.37 13.51 10.34
N ARG A 219 -4.69 13.58 10.44
CA ARG A 219 -5.64 12.94 9.53
C ARG A 219 -6.14 13.98 8.54
N TYR A 220 -6.24 13.58 7.27
CA TYR A 220 -6.84 14.40 6.24
C TYR A 220 -8.30 14.70 6.59
N GLN A 221 -8.60 15.96 6.93
CA GLN A 221 -9.95 16.45 7.08
C GLN A 221 -10.40 17.09 5.76
N ASN A 222 -11.27 16.40 5.02
CA ASN A 222 -12.01 16.99 3.92
C ASN A 222 -13.05 17.96 4.50
N GLY A 223 -12.65 19.20 4.68
CA GLY A 223 -13.52 20.28 5.11
C GLY A 223 -13.25 21.52 4.27
N PHE A 224 -14.27 21.97 3.54
CA PHE A 224 -14.33 23.27 2.84
C PHE A 224 -13.81 24.47 3.65
N SER A 225 -13.69 24.34 4.97
CA SER A 225 -13.15 25.34 5.90
C SER A 225 -11.63 25.56 5.80
N SER A 226 -10.83 24.54 5.49
CA SER A 226 -9.37 24.72 5.35
C SER A 226 -9.02 25.41 4.03
N GLN A 227 -9.83 25.21 2.98
CA GLN A 227 -9.67 25.91 1.70
C GLN A 227 -9.99 27.40 1.84
N GLN A 228 -11.06 27.77 2.55
CA GLN A 228 -11.42 29.18 2.78
C GLN A 228 -10.34 29.97 3.54
N MET A 229 -9.64 29.33 4.47
CA MET A 229 -8.57 29.98 5.24
C MET A 229 -7.32 30.22 4.37
N VAL A 230 -7.02 29.30 3.44
CA VAL A 230 -5.94 29.45 2.46
C VAL A 230 -6.31 30.51 1.42
N ASP A 231 -7.55 30.52 0.94
CA ASP A 231 -8.04 31.51 -0.04
C ASP A 231 -8.12 32.93 0.55
N ASP A 232 -8.42 33.08 1.85
CA ASP A 232 -8.43 34.38 2.54
C ASP A 232 -7.01 34.93 2.77
N VAL A 233 -6.01 34.05 2.94
CA VAL A 233 -4.59 34.44 3.00
C VAL A 233 -4.05 34.78 1.61
N MET A 234 -4.46 34.06 0.57
CA MET A 234 -4.06 34.33 -0.81
C MET A 234 -4.69 35.64 -1.33
N SER A 235 -5.95 35.91 -0.97
CA SER A 235 -6.65 37.15 -1.38
C SER A 235 -6.11 38.41 -0.68
N LYS A 236 -5.55 38.29 0.53
CA LYS A 236 -4.95 39.42 1.26
C LYS A 236 -3.51 39.76 0.88
N LYS A 237 -2.81 38.91 0.12
CA LYS A 237 -1.38 39.10 -0.23
C LYS A 237 -1.08 39.30 -1.72
N ILE A 238 -2.09 39.43 -2.56
CA ILE A 238 -1.90 39.82 -3.97
C ILE A 238 -2.45 41.24 -4.13
N SER A 239 -1.66 42.24 -3.74
CA SER A 239 -1.70 43.50 -4.49
C SER A 239 -1.08 43.16 -5.84
N PRO A 240 -1.82 43.22 -6.96
CA PRO A 240 -1.25 42.92 -8.27
C PRO A 240 -0.20 43.98 -8.55
N THR A 241 1.07 43.60 -8.44
CA THR A 241 2.19 44.40 -8.88
C THR A 241 1.93 44.70 -10.36
N THR A 242 1.69 45.97 -10.70
CA THR A 242 1.29 46.32 -12.06
C THR A 242 2.47 46.09 -13.00
N GLN A 243 2.19 45.68 -14.23
CA GLN A 243 3.19 45.45 -15.28
C GLN A 243 4.14 46.66 -15.47
N GLU A 244 3.67 47.85 -15.12
CA GLU A 244 4.41 49.11 -15.11
C GLU A 244 5.58 49.16 -14.10
N GLU A 245 5.47 48.46 -12.96
CA GLU A 245 6.57 48.31 -11.97
C GLU A 245 7.60 47.28 -12.43
N ILE A 246 7.15 46.23 -13.13
CA ILE A 246 8.03 45.21 -13.71
C ILE A 246 8.83 45.83 -14.87
N ASP A 247 8.20 46.63 -15.73
CA ASP A 247 8.87 47.25 -16.87
C ASP A 247 9.94 48.29 -16.44
N LYS A 248 9.77 48.93 -15.28
CA LYS A 248 10.78 49.83 -14.67
C LYS A 248 12.03 49.12 -14.16
N LEU A 249 11.94 47.83 -13.85
CA LEU A 249 13.08 47.02 -13.40
C LEU A 249 13.96 46.53 -14.56
N PHE A 250 13.43 46.50 -15.78
CA PHE A 250 14.13 45.97 -16.96
C PHE A 250 14.51 47.02 -18.02
N HIS A 251 14.09 48.29 -17.86
CA HIS A 251 14.49 49.40 -18.73
C HIS A 251 15.16 50.54 -17.96
N LYS A 252 16.31 50.25 -17.37
CA LYS A 252 17.26 51.30 -16.97
C LYS A 252 18.57 51.08 -17.72
N GLU A 253 18.81 51.93 -18.72
CA GLU A 253 20.16 52.38 -19.06
C GLU A 253 20.84 53.01 -17.84
#